data_AF-A0A946FJC6-F1
#
_entry.id   AF-A0A946FJC6-F1
#
_cell.length_a   1.000
_cell.length_b   1.000
_cell.length_c   1.000
_cell.angle_alpha   90.00
_cell.angle_beta   90.00
_cell.angle_gamma   90.00
#
_symmetry.space_group_name_H-M   'P 1'
#
loop_
_entity.id
_entity.type
_entity.pdbx_description
1 polymer ?
#
loop_
_entity_poly.entity_id
_entity_poly.type
_entity_poly.pdbx_seq_one_letter_code
_entity_poly.pdbx_strand_id
1 'polypeptide(L)' 'MIFKETKLQGAYIIEPEMLIDERGAFARTFCSRDFESHGLNGTISQCSISVNERKNTLRGMHYQK' A
#
# COMPACT_ATOMS: atom_id res chain seq x y z
N MET A 1 8.47 -1.77 -6.74
CA MET A 1 8.06 -1.86 -5.33
C MET A 1 8.43 -3.25 -4.85
N ILE A 2 8.71 -3.44 -3.56
CA ILE A 2 9.08 -4.75 -3.01
C ILE A 2 7.84 -5.35 -2.34
N PHE A 3 7.36 -6.50 -2.83
CA PHE A 3 6.19 -7.20 -2.30
C PHE A 3 6.65 -8.33 -1.36
N LYS A 4 6.13 -8.33 -0.13
CA LYS A 4 6.38 -9.39 0.86
C LYS A 4 5.03 -9.95 1.31
N GLU A 5 4.73 -11.18 0.90
CA GLU A 5 3.49 -11.85 1.35
C GLU A 5 3.55 -12.10 2.86
N THR A 6 2.44 -11.85 3.53
CA THR A 6 2.32 -12.07 4.97
C THR A 6 1.90 -13.52 5.27
N LYS A 7 1.74 -13.84 6.56
CA LYS A 7 1.15 -15.13 6.97
C LYS A 7 -0.32 -15.28 6.56
N LEU A 8 -1.01 -14.17 6.27
CA LEU A 8 -2.35 -14.19 5.70
C LEU A 8 -2.22 -14.17 4.18
N GLN A 9 -2.64 -15.27 3.54
CA GLN A 9 -2.54 -15.43 2.09
C GLN A 9 -3.26 -14.29 1.35
N GLY A 10 -2.62 -13.76 0.32
CA GLY A 10 -3.15 -12.64 -0.47
C GLY A 10 -3.01 -11.26 0.19
N ALA A 11 -2.49 -11.17 1.42
CA ALA A 11 -2.12 -9.91 2.05
C ALA A 11 -0.60 -9.69 1.96
N TYR A 12 -0.22 -8.49 1.52
CA TYR A 12 1.17 -8.13 1.24
C TYR A 12 1.60 -6.88 2.03
N ILE A 13 2.85 -6.88 2.51
CA ILE A 13 3.57 -5.67 2.88
C ILE A 13 4.28 -5.18 1.62
N ILE A 14 3.98 -3.95 1.19
CA ILE A 14 4.55 -3.34 -0.01
C ILE A 14 5.47 -2.20 0.43
N GLU A 15 6.76 -2.36 0.17
CA GLU A 15 7.77 -1.36 0.48
C GLU A 15 8.10 -0.55 -0.79
N PRO A 16 8.00 0.81 -0.73
CA PRO A 16 8.46 1.65 -1.82
C PRO A 16 9.97 1.52 -2.03
N GLU A 17 10.39 1.43 -3.29
CA GLU A 17 11.81 1.52 -3.65
C GLU A 17 12.18 2.98 -3.81
N MET A 18 12.98 3.50 -2.87
CA MET A 18 13.41 4.89 -2.85
C MET A 18 14.58 5.07 -3.82
N LEU A 19 14.39 5.94 -4.82
CA LEU A 19 15.45 6.48 -5.67
C LEU A 19 15.87 7.83 -5.09
N ILE A 20 17.14 7.96 -4.73
CA ILE A 20 17.68 9.15 -4.08
C ILE A 20 18.75 9.76 -4.97
N ASP A 21 18.66 11.06 -5.18
CA ASP A 21 19.66 11.86 -5.88
C ASP A 21 19.75 13.27 -5.27
N GLU A 22 20.54 14.16 -5.85
CA GLU A 22 20.77 15.52 -5.35
C GLU A 22 19.51 16.38 -5.25
N ARG A 23 18.41 16.00 -5.92
CA ARG A 23 17.12 16.72 -5.89
C ARG A 23 16.23 16.27 -4.74
N GLY A 24 16.55 15.14 -4.11
CA GLY A 24 15.78 14.54 -3.03
C GLY A 24 15.51 13.05 -3.28
N ALA A 25 14.29 12.61 -2.98
CA ALA A 25 13.93 11.21 -3.08
C ALA A 25 12.60 11.03 -3.83
N PHE A 26 12.54 9.98 -4.64
CA PHE A 26 11.37 9.59 -5.40
C PHE A 26 11.06 8.12 -5.16
N ALA A 27 9.79 7.78 -5.00
CA ALA A 27 9.35 6.40 -4.98
C ALA A 27 7.94 6.26 -5.56
N ARG A 28 7.71 5.13 -6.24
CA ARG A 28 6.37 4.71 -6.64
C ARG A 28 5.68 4.07 -5.45
N THR A 29 4.49 4.56 -5.11
CA THR A 29 3.64 4.01 -4.03
C THR A 29 2.54 3.10 -4.57
N PHE A 30 2.29 3.13 -5.87
CA PHE A 30 1.35 2.27 -6.58
C PHE A 30 1.78 2.08 -8.04
N CYS A 31 1.52 0.89 -8.59
CA CYS A 31 1.63 0.60 -10.02
C CYS A 31 0.71 -0.58 -10.35
N SER A 32 -0.29 -0.37 -11.20
CA SER A 32 -1.29 -1.39 -11.54
C SER A 32 -0.64 -2.68 -12.06
N ARG A 33 0.32 -2.56 -12.98
CA ARG A 33 1.06 -3.69 -13.56
C ARG A 33 1.79 -4.51 -12.50
N ASP A 34 2.44 -3.84 -11.55
CA ASP A 34 3.19 -4.52 -10.48
C ASP A 34 2.21 -5.22 -9.50
N PHE A 35 1.00 -4.69 -9.29
CA PHE A 35 -0.02 -5.35 -8.47
C PHE A 35 -0.60 -6.57 -9.19
N GLU A 36 -0.97 -6.42 -10.46
CA GLU A 36 -1.53 -7.49 -11.29
C GLU A 36 -0.55 -8.66 -11.45
N SER A 37 0.76 -8.40 -11.55
CA SER A 37 1.78 -9.45 -11.62
C SER A 37 1.90 -10.29 -10.35
N HIS A 38 1.38 -9.79 -9.22
CA HIS A 38 1.29 -10.51 -7.94
C HIS A 38 -0.13 -11.06 -7.66
N GLY A 39 -1.02 -11.05 -8.67
CA GLY A 39 -2.40 -11.51 -8.53
C GLY A 39 -3.30 -10.58 -7.72
N LEU A 40 -2.91 -9.31 -7.54
CA LEU A 40 -3.68 -8.30 -6.83
C LEU A 40 -4.51 -7.45 -7.81
N ASN A 41 -5.54 -6.79 -7.29
CA ASN A 41 -6.35 -5.85 -8.07
C ASN A 41 -5.54 -4.60 -8.45
N GLY A 42 -5.32 -4.39 -9.75
CA GLY A 42 -4.62 -3.24 -10.32
C GLY A 42 -5.48 -1.98 -10.53
N THR A 43 -6.77 -2.01 -10.17
CA THR A 43 -7.70 -0.89 -10.34
C THR A 43 -7.98 -0.20 -9.01
N ILE A 44 -7.77 1.12 -8.96
CA ILE A 44 -8.13 1.96 -7.81
C ILE A 44 -9.45 2.69 -8.13
N SER A 45 -10.51 2.36 -7.39
CA SER A 45 -11.80 3.06 -7.50
C SER A 45 -11.87 4.31 -6.60
N GLN A 46 -11.20 4.28 -5.45
CA GLN A 46 -11.21 5.36 -4.47
C GLN A 46 -9.89 5.40 -3.70
N CYS A 47 -9.45 6.61 -3.35
CA CYS A 47 -8.37 6.85 -2.39
C CYS A 47 -8.93 7.68 -1.23
N SER A 48 -8.58 7.35 0.00
CA SER A 48 -9.08 8.03 1.20
C SER A 48 -7.96 8.28 2.19
N ILE A 49 -8.04 9.41 2.90
CA ILE A 49 -7.11 9.78 3.96
C ILE A 49 -7.89 9.98 5.26
N SER A 50 -7.33 9.52 6.37
CA SER A 50 -7.92 9.74 7.69
C SER A 50 -6.84 10.18 8.67
N VAL A 51 -7.21 11.05 9.60
CA VAL A 51 -6.35 11.52 10.69
C VAL A 51 -7.00 11.12 12.01
N ASN A 52 -6.20 10.64 12.95
CA ASN A 52 -6.61 10.37 14.33
C ASN A 52 -5.99 11.42 15.24
N GLU A 53 -6.82 12.23 15.89
CA GLU A 53 -6.33 13.27 16.82
C GLU A 53 -5.76 12.67 18.12
N ARG A 54 -6.24 11.49 18.53
CA ARG A 54 -5.86 10.86 19.78
C ARG A 54 -5.05 9.59 19.55
N LYS A 55 -4.01 9.40 20.36
CA LYS A 55 -3.26 8.15 20.44
C LYS A 55 -4.21 7.02 20.84
N ASN A 56 -4.00 5.82 20.30
CA ASN A 56 -4.80 4.61 20.54
C ASN A 56 -6.24 4.65 19.98
N THR A 57 -6.60 5.59 19.10
CA THR A 57 -7.86 5.50 18.35
C THR A 57 -7.85 4.28 17.43
N LEU A 58 -8.80 3.37 17.63
CA LEU A 58 -8.97 2.16 16.83
C LEU A 58 -9.94 2.43 15.65
N ARG A 59 -9.58 1.95 14.45
CA ARG A 59 -10.47 1.88 13.28
C ARG A 59 -10.41 0.46 12.72
N GLY A 60 -11.54 -0.24 12.67
CA GLY A 60 -11.60 -1.62 12.18
C GLY A 60 -12.56 -2.50 12.98
N MET A 61 -12.72 -3.78 12.62
CA MET A 61 -12.19 -4.43 11.40
C MET A 61 -13.20 -4.21 10.26
N HIS A 62 -12.77 -3.67 9.12
CA HIS A 62 -13.65 -3.40 7.98
C HIS A 62 -13.50 -4.50 6.92
N TYR A 63 -14.60 -4.85 6.28
CA TYR A 63 -14.69 -5.84 5.20
C TYR A 63 -15.70 -5.35 4.16
N GLN A 64 -15.49 -5.73 2.90
CA GLN A 64 -16.41 -5.49 1.80
C GLN A 64 -16.70 -6.83 1.13
N LYS A 65 -17.98 -7.15 0.92
CA LYS A 65 -18.42 -8.33 0.17
C LYS A 65 -18.20 -8.13 -1.33
#